data_AF-A0A179I3W5-F1
#
_entry.id   AF-A0A179I3W5-F1
#
_cell.length_a   1.000
_cell.length_b   1.000
_cell.length_c   1.000
_cell.angle_alpha   90.00
_cell.angle_beta   90.00
_cell.angle_gamma   90.00
#
_symmetry.space_group_name_H-M   'P 1'
#
loop_
_entity.id
_entity.type
_entity.pdbx_description
1 polymer ?
#
loop_
_entity_poly.entity_id
_entity_poly.type
_entity_poly.pdbx_seq_one_letter_code
_entity_poly.pdbx_strand_id
1 'polypeptide(L)'
;MFDTNVTGLINVTQAVLPIFFARPDGGAGDIVNIGSVAGREPYAGGSIYCATKAAVRSFTDSLRRETISTKIRVMEVDPGAVETKEELLANFVGIKEFSVVRFRGDKAKAAAAYAGMEPLTPQDIAEVIVFNVTRRQNVVVADSLIFPTVQAGTGAANMYRKPA
;
A
#
# COMPACT_ATOMS: atom_id res chain seq x y z
N MET A 1 1.41 9.68 -11.32
CA MET A 1 1.67 8.56 -10.40
C MET A 1 2.85 8.85 -9.48
N PHE A 2 4.03 9.23 -9.98
CA PHE A 2 5.16 9.62 -9.10
C PHE A 2 4.82 10.76 -8.14
N ASP A 3 4.20 11.83 -8.64
CA ASP A 3 3.82 12.98 -7.80
C ASP A 3 2.93 12.57 -6.62
N THR A 4 2.03 11.62 -6.83
CA THR A 4 1.11 11.13 -5.77
C THR A 4 1.78 10.07 -4.90
N ASN A 5 2.28 8.99 -5.51
CA ASN A 5 2.73 7.79 -4.81
C ASN A 5 4.07 8.01 -4.10
N VAL A 6 4.95 8.86 -4.64
CA VAL A 6 6.32 9.04 -4.15
C VAL A 6 6.47 10.43 -3.55
N THR A 7 6.40 11.48 -4.37
CA THR A 7 6.66 12.85 -3.90
C THR A 7 5.63 13.27 -2.86
N GLY A 8 4.35 13.01 -3.10
CA GLY A 8 3.26 13.33 -2.17
C GLY A 8 3.39 12.58 -0.84
N LEU A 9 3.71 11.29 -0.89
CA LEU A 9 3.97 10.48 0.30
C LEU A 9 5.14 11.07 1.11
N ILE A 10 6.27 11.33 0.46
CA ILE A 10 7.48 11.89 1.10
C ILE A 10 7.19 13.28 1.69
N ASN A 11 6.44 14.13 1.00
CA ASN A 11 6.07 15.46 1.48
C ASN A 11 5.21 15.39 2.74
N VAL A 12 4.19 14.52 2.78
CA VAL A 12 3.36 14.31 3.97
C VAL A 12 4.20 13.76 5.12
N THR A 13 5.07 12.78 4.86
CA THR A 13 5.97 12.24 5.87
C THR A 13 6.88 13.32 6.46
N GLN A 14 7.53 14.15 5.63
CA GLN A 14 8.38 15.24 6.08
C GLN A 14 7.64 16.30 6.89
N ALA A 15 6.38 16.58 6.55
CA ALA A 15 5.55 17.51 7.31
C ALA A 15 5.16 16.97 8.70
N VAL A 16 4.99 15.65 8.84
CA VAL A 16 4.56 15.00 10.10
C VAL A 16 5.74 14.67 11.02
N LEU A 17 6.91 14.33 10.48
CA LEU A 17 8.08 13.90 11.27
C LEU A 17 8.48 14.88 12.38
N PRO A 18 8.55 16.21 12.16
CA PRO A 18 8.86 17.16 13.23
C PRO A 18 7.88 17.08 14.42
N ILE A 19 6.60 16.80 14.15
CA ILE A 19 5.56 16.65 15.19
C ILE A 19 5.84 15.40 16.03
N PHE A 20 6.27 14.30 15.41
CA PHE A 20 6.63 13.08 16.11
C PHE A 20 7.92 13.25 16.93
N PHE A 21 8.97 13.86 16.35
CA PHE A 21 10.22 14.12 17.06
C PHE A 21 10.05 15.03 18.28
N ALA A 22 9.14 16.01 18.22
CA ALA A 22 8.91 16.95 19.31
C ALA A 22 8.17 16.32 20.52
N ARG A 23 7.70 15.06 20.43
CA ARG A 23 6.98 14.43 21.53
C ARG A 23 7.90 14.11 22.71
N PRO A 24 7.49 14.40 23.96
CA PRO A 24 8.35 14.32 25.14
C PRO A 24 8.70 12.90 25.56
N ASP A 25 8.07 11.89 24.98
CA ASP A 25 8.26 10.47 25.30
C ASP A 25 9.43 9.82 24.52
N GLY A 26 10.32 10.61 23.92
CA GLY A 26 11.47 10.15 23.12
C GLY A 26 11.18 10.10 21.62
N GLY A 27 10.22 10.91 21.16
CA GLY A 27 9.77 10.99 19.79
C GLY A 27 8.97 9.76 19.36
N ALA A 28 7.64 9.86 19.35
CA ALA A 28 6.74 8.72 19.11
C ALA A 28 5.70 8.99 18.02
N GLY A 29 5.36 7.94 17.28
CA GLY A 29 4.33 7.98 16.23
C GLY A 29 4.45 6.77 15.32
N ASP A 30 3.41 6.56 14.52
CA ASP A 30 3.36 5.49 13.53
C ASP A 30 3.26 6.08 12.13
N ILE A 31 4.16 5.67 11.25
CA ILE A 31 4.08 5.91 9.81
C ILE A 31 3.74 4.58 9.16
N VAL A 32 2.58 4.51 8.50
CA VAL A 32 2.16 3.33 7.74
C VAL A 32 2.08 3.72 6.27
N ASN A 33 3.06 3.26 5.50
CA ASN A 33 3.08 3.46 4.05
C ASN A 33 2.34 2.31 3.36
N ILE A 34 1.43 2.67 2.46
CA ILE A 34 0.74 1.69 1.62
C ILE A 34 1.62 1.42 0.40
N GLY A 35 2.31 0.29 0.44
CA GLY A 35 3.11 -0.24 -0.67
C GLY A 35 2.24 -1.02 -1.66
N SER A 36 2.79 -2.10 -2.21
CA SER A 36 2.13 -3.09 -3.06
C SER A 36 3.09 -4.25 -3.34
N VAL A 37 2.56 -5.45 -3.61
CA VAL A 37 3.33 -6.53 -4.26
C VAL A 37 4.10 -6.03 -5.50
N ALA A 38 3.56 -5.05 -6.22
CA ALA A 38 4.19 -4.45 -7.40
C ALA A 38 5.53 -3.73 -7.13
N GLY A 39 5.81 -3.36 -5.87
CA GLY A 39 7.09 -2.80 -5.44
C GLY A 39 8.16 -3.87 -5.20
N ARG A 40 7.76 -5.14 -5.14
CA ARG A 40 8.63 -6.31 -4.93
C ARG A 40 8.81 -7.10 -6.21
N GLU A 41 7.73 -7.28 -6.95
CA GLU A 41 7.65 -8.08 -8.15
C GLU A 41 7.12 -7.22 -9.31
N PRO A 42 7.98 -6.77 -10.23
CA PRO A 42 7.54 -5.99 -11.38
C PRO A 42 6.82 -6.89 -12.39
N TYR A 43 5.89 -6.30 -13.16
CA TYR A 43 5.14 -7.01 -14.21
C TYR A 43 4.91 -6.15 -15.46
N ALA A 44 4.65 -6.83 -16.57
CA ALA A 44 4.36 -6.19 -17.86
C ALA A 44 3.12 -5.28 -17.79
N GLY A 45 3.23 -4.09 -18.39
CA GLY A 45 2.18 -3.06 -18.33
C GLY A 45 2.13 -2.26 -17.03
N GLY A 46 3.00 -2.55 -16.06
CA GLY A 46 3.06 -1.88 -14.75
C GLY A 46 4.25 -0.97 -14.51
N SER A 47 5.15 -0.78 -15.47
CA SER A 47 6.50 -0.22 -15.24
C SER A 47 6.54 1.00 -14.31
N ILE A 48 5.74 2.04 -14.59
CA ILE A 48 5.70 3.27 -13.78
C ILE A 48 5.16 2.97 -12.37
N TYR A 49 4.07 2.22 -12.26
CA TYR A 49 3.49 1.89 -10.96
C TYR A 49 4.44 1.05 -10.10
N CYS A 50 5.04 -0.01 -10.69
CA CYS A 50 6.04 -0.84 -10.04
C CYS A 50 7.22 0.01 -9.54
N ALA A 51 7.75 0.91 -10.39
CA ALA A 51 8.82 1.82 -9.99
C ALA A 51 8.41 2.71 -8.81
N THR A 52 7.20 3.28 -8.81
CA THR A 52 6.73 4.09 -7.67
C THR A 52 6.64 3.28 -6.39
N LYS A 53 6.16 2.04 -6.44
CA LYS A 53 6.00 1.19 -5.25
C LYS A 53 7.35 0.64 -4.75
N ALA A 54 8.29 0.38 -5.65
CA ALA A 54 9.68 0.07 -5.27
C ALA A 54 10.35 1.28 -4.58
N ALA A 55 10.08 2.50 -5.05
CA ALA A 55 10.56 3.71 -4.39
C ALA A 55 9.95 3.89 -2.99
N VAL A 56 8.63 3.66 -2.83
CA VAL A 56 7.97 3.68 -1.51
C VAL A 56 8.59 2.67 -0.55
N ARG A 57 8.86 1.45 -1.02
CA ARG A 57 9.54 0.42 -0.23
C ARG A 57 10.91 0.87 0.25
N SER A 58 11.76 1.31 -0.68
CA SER A 58 13.12 1.77 -0.36
C SER A 58 13.12 2.99 0.57
N PHE A 59 12.18 3.93 0.39
CA PHE A 59 11.98 5.07 1.28
C PHE A 59 11.59 4.63 2.69
N THR A 60 10.58 3.76 2.82
CA THR A 60 10.11 3.23 4.12
C THR A 60 11.25 2.56 4.88
N ASP A 61 12.00 1.73 4.19
CA ASP A 61 13.13 1.00 4.76
C ASP A 61 14.24 1.93 5.23
N SER A 62 14.56 2.96 4.46
CA SER A 62 15.58 3.96 4.85
C SER A 62 15.11 4.77 6.05
N LEU A 63 13.88 5.28 6.02
CA LEU A 63 13.31 6.07 7.11
C LEU A 63 13.26 5.28 8.43
N ARG A 64 12.90 3.99 8.38
CA ARG A 64 12.92 3.13 9.58
C ARG A 64 14.32 3.08 10.22
N ARG A 65 15.37 3.01 9.39
CA ARG A 65 16.78 2.96 9.85
C ARG A 65 17.22 4.31 10.41
N GLU A 66 16.76 5.41 9.81
CA GLU A 66 17.04 6.77 10.28
C GLU A 66 16.38 7.06 11.64
N THR A 67 15.23 6.44 11.95
CA THR A 67 14.47 6.71 13.18
C THR A 67 14.72 5.72 14.32
N ILE A 68 15.69 4.80 14.22
CA ILE A 68 15.92 3.71 15.19
C ILE A 68 16.21 4.19 16.63
N SER A 69 16.71 5.41 16.79
CA SER A 69 17.00 6.01 18.09
C SER A 69 15.78 6.67 18.75
N THR A 70 14.60 6.57 18.12
CA THR A 70 13.34 7.15 18.59
C THR A 70 12.30 6.06 18.84
N LYS A 71 11.11 6.43 19.29
CA LYS A 71 9.94 5.55 19.35
C LYS A 71 9.06 5.64 18.11
N ILE A 72 9.50 6.25 17.02
CA ILE A 72 8.73 6.28 15.77
C ILE A 72 8.79 4.90 15.12
N ARG A 73 7.63 4.29 14.85
CA ARG A 73 7.52 3.05 14.08
C ARG A 73 7.21 3.38 12.63
N VAL A 74 7.98 2.79 11.72
CA VAL A 74 7.78 2.94 10.27
C VAL A 74 7.43 1.57 9.70
N MET A 75 6.27 1.45 9.09
CA MET A 75 5.66 0.19 8.65
C MET A 75 5.25 0.29 7.18
N GLU A 76 5.35 -0.82 6.45
CA GLU A 76 4.83 -0.95 5.08
C GLU A 76 3.80 -2.08 5.02
N VAL A 77 2.66 -1.78 4.40
CA VAL A 77 1.63 -2.77 4.06
C VAL A 77 1.58 -2.89 2.55
N ASP A 78 1.80 -4.11 2.04
CA ASP A 78 1.88 -4.46 0.63
C ASP A 78 0.71 -5.34 0.22
N PRO A 79 -0.39 -4.76 -0.28
CA PRO A 79 -1.47 -5.55 -0.83
C PRO A 79 -1.13 -6.16 -2.19
N GLY A 80 -1.72 -7.32 -2.44
CA GLY A 80 -1.94 -7.92 -3.75
C GLY A 80 -3.16 -7.32 -4.46
N ALA A 81 -4.00 -8.19 -5.03
CA ALA A 81 -5.25 -7.79 -5.67
C ALA A 81 -6.31 -7.43 -4.64
N VAL A 82 -6.70 -6.15 -4.62
CA VAL A 82 -7.74 -5.59 -3.75
C VAL A 82 -8.78 -4.90 -4.64
N GLU A 83 -10.05 -5.29 -4.54
CA GLU A 83 -11.13 -4.58 -5.23
C GLU A 83 -11.69 -3.47 -4.34
N THR A 84 -11.31 -2.22 -4.63
CA THR A 84 -11.85 -1.06 -3.91
C THR A 84 -13.10 -0.52 -4.62
N LYS A 85 -14.28 -0.99 -4.23
CA LYS A 85 -15.56 -0.63 -4.86
C LYS A 85 -15.76 0.88 -4.99
N GLU A 86 -16.21 1.35 -6.17
CA GLU A 86 -16.43 2.79 -6.44
C GLU A 86 -17.38 3.44 -5.42
N GLU A 87 -18.35 2.69 -4.88
CA GLU A 87 -19.30 3.15 -3.85
C GLU A 87 -18.62 3.64 -2.58
N LEU A 88 -17.50 3.01 -2.18
CA LEU A 88 -16.72 3.41 -1.00
C LEU A 88 -15.96 4.73 -1.25
N LEU A 89 -15.77 5.10 -2.52
CA LEU A 89 -15.04 6.28 -2.94
C LEU A 89 -15.96 7.47 -3.23
N ALA A 90 -17.28 7.26 -3.31
CA ALA A 90 -18.25 8.27 -3.74
C ALA A 90 -18.23 9.56 -2.90
N ASN A 91 -17.81 9.47 -1.64
CA ASN A 91 -17.71 10.62 -0.73
C ASN A 91 -16.36 11.36 -0.82
N PHE A 92 -15.41 10.88 -1.61
CA PHE A 92 -14.08 11.47 -1.73
C PHE A 92 -13.87 12.10 -3.11
N VAL A 93 -13.74 13.42 -3.14
CA VAL A 93 -13.55 14.17 -4.37
C VAL A 93 -12.22 13.80 -5.02
N GLY A 94 -12.28 13.39 -6.29
CA GLY A 94 -11.09 13.11 -7.11
C GLY A 94 -10.43 11.75 -6.88
N ILE A 95 -10.96 10.90 -6.00
CA ILE A 95 -10.45 9.55 -5.78
C ILE A 95 -11.14 8.56 -6.74
N LYS A 96 -10.34 7.70 -7.37
CA LYS A 96 -10.82 6.64 -8.27
C LYS A 96 -10.24 5.30 -7.83
N GLU A 97 -10.96 4.22 -8.13
CA GLU A 97 -10.50 2.85 -7.95
C GLU A 97 -9.19 2.63 -8.71
N PHE A 98 -8.27 1.85 -8.11
CA PHE A 98 -6.90 1.71 -8.62
C PHE A 98 -6.85 1.17 -10.05
N SER A 99 -7.60 0.10 -10.35
CA SER A 99 -7.64 -0.49 -11.69
C SER A 99 -8.19 0.49 -12.74
N VAL A 100 -9.16 1.35 -12.39
CA VAL A 100 -9.62 2.43 -13.26
C VAL A 100 -8.50 3.43 -13.54
N VAL A 101 -7.71 3.85 -12.54
CA VAL A 101 -6.55 4.74 -12.74
C VAL A 101 -5.49 4.06 -13.61
N ARG A 102 -5.15 2.81 -13.29
CA ARG A 102 -4.16 1.98 -13.97
C ARG A 102 -4.49 1.81 -15.45
N PHE A 103 -5.75 1.56 -15.77
CA PHE A 103 -6.23 1.38 -17.14
C PHE A 103 -6.76 2.68 -17.75
N ARG A 104 -6.36 3.85 -17.23
CA ARG A 104 -6.62 5.18 -17.82
C ARG A 104 -8.11 5.46 -18.04
N GLY A 105 -8.97 4.98 -17.16
CA GLY A 105 -10.42 5.16 -17.22
C GLY A 105 -11.17 4.01 -17.91
N ASP A 106 -10.47 3.00 -18.45
CA ASP A 106 -11.11 1.83 -19.07
C ASP A 106 -11.72 0.91 -18.00
N LYS A 107 -13.02 1.12 -17.72
CA LYS A 107 -13.77 0.37 -16.72
C LYS A 107 -13.91 -1.12 -17.07
N ALA A 108 -13.93 -1.47 -18.36
CA ALA A 108 -14.04 -2.86 -18.78
C ALA A 108 -12.76 -3.64 -18.43
N LYS A 109 -11.58 -3.04 -18.69
CA LYS A 109 -10.30 -3.62 -18.24
C LYS A 109 -10.17 -3.64 -16.72
N ALA A 110 -10.69 -2.62 -16.04
CA ALA A 110 -10.69 -2.59 -14.57
C ALA A 110 -11.51 -3.74 -13.99
N ALA A 111 -12.74 -3.96 -14.47
CA ALA A 111 -13.57 -5.10 -14.03
C ALA A 111 -12.93 -6.44 -14.39
N ALA A 112 -12.33 -6.55 -15.58
CA ALA A 112 -11.61 -7.75 -15.99
C ALA A 112 -10.41 -8.08 -15.09
N ALA A 113 -9.84 -7.11 -14.36
CA ALA A 113 -8.74 -7.35 -13.43
C ALA A 113 -9.15 -8.32 -12.30
N TYR A 114 -10.41 -8.31 -11.88
CA TYR A 114 -10.92 -9.14 -10.79
C TYR A 114 -11.87 -10.27 -11.28
N ALA A 115 -12.16 -10.33 -12.57
CA ALA A 115 -13.06 -11.35 -13.13
C ALA A 115 -12.59 -12.79 -12.84
N GLY A 116 -13.49 -13.61 -12.32
CA GLY A 116 -13.24 -15.01 -12.00
C GLY A 116 -12.40 -15.24 -10.73
N MET A 117 -12.08 -14.19 -9.95
CA MET A 117 -11.35 -14.34 -8.68
C MET A 117 -12.09 -13.72 -7.51
N GLU A 118 -11.74 -14.13 -6.30
CA GLU A 118 -12.14 -13.47 -5.06
C GLU A 118 -10.95 -12.60 -4.59
N PRO A 119 -10.96 -11.28 -4.88
CA PRO A 119 -9.90 -10.38 -4.44
C PRO A 119 -10.04 -10.04 -2.96
N LEU A 120 -9.02 -9.42 -2.39
CA LEU A 120 -9.14 -8.76 -1.09
C LEU A 120 -10.10 -7.57 -1.19
N THR A 121 -10.57 -7.13 -0.03
CA THR A 121 -11.40 -5.94 0.16
C THR A 121 -10.63 -4.85 0.91
N PRO A 122 -11.11 -3.59 0.91
CA PRO A 122 -10.54 -2.53 1.74
C PRO A 122 -10.52 -2.88 3.24
N GLN A 123 -11.53 -3.64 3.72
CA GLN A 123 -11.63 -4.07 5.10
C GLN A 123 -10.48 -5.00 5.49
N ASP A 124 -10.11 -5.95 4.63
CA ASP A 124 -8.98 -6.86 4.88
C ASP A 124 -7.67 -6.08 5.11
N ILE A 125 -7.46 -5.02 4.33
CA ILE A 125 -6.26 -4.16 4.49
C ILE A 125 -6.37 -3.28 5.73
N ALA A 126 -7.56 -2.75 6.04
CA ALA A 126 -7.79 -1.94 7.23
C ALA A 126 -7.52 -2.73 8.52
N GLU A 127 -7.97 -3.98 8.58
CA GLU A 127 -7.73 -4.86 9.74
C GLU A 127 -6.24 -5.11 9.97
N VAL A 128 -5.46 -5.32 8.90
CA VAL A 128 -4.00 -5.46 9.01
C VAL A 128 -3.34 -4.17 9.50
N ILE A 129 -3.78 -3.00 9.01
CA ILE A 129 -3.25 -1.72 9.50
C ILE A 129 -3.57 -1.54 10.99
N VAL A 130 -4.81 -1.81 11.41
CA VAL A 130 -5.23 -1.75 12.81
C VAL A 130 -4.41 -2.73 13.66
N PHE A 131 -4.20 -3.95 13.19
CA PHE A 131 -3.33 -4.91 13.87
C PHE A 131 -1.92 -4.34 14.06
N ASN A 132 -1.31 -3.81 12.99
CA ASN A 132 0.04 -3.25 13.01
C ASN A 132 0.20 -2.12 14.03
N VAL A 133 -0.69 -1.11 13.98
CA VAL A 133 -0.59 0.09 14.85
C VAL A 133 -1.02 -0.18 16.30
N THR A 134 -1.83 -1.21 16.56
CA THR A 134 -2.24 -1.56 17.93
C THR A 134 -1.25 -2.44 18.67
N ARG A 135 -0.14 -2.88 18.03
CA ARG A 135 0.91 -3.61 18.76
C ARG A 135 1.55 -2.71 19.81
N ARG A 136 2.03 -3.30 20.91
CA ARG A 136 2.82 -2.57 21.92
C ARG A 136 3.98 -1.79 21.27
N GLN A 137 4.36 -0.66 21.86
CA GLN A 137 5.29 0.32 21.25
C GLN A 137 6.62 -0.27 20.75
N ASN A 138 7.19 -1.25 21.44
CA ASN A 138 8.47 -1.84 21.03
C ASN A 138 8.34 -2.91 19.93
N VAL A 139 7.12 -3.23 19.50
CA VAL A 139 6.84 -4.17 18.40
C VAL A 139 6.52 -3.35 17.16
N VAL A 140 7.30 -3.59 16.12
CA VAL A 140 7.11 -3.03 14.78
C VAL A 140 6.79 -4.19 13.86
N VAL A 141 5.55 -4.23 13.34
CA VAL A 141 5.25 -5.08 12.17
C VAL A 141 5.79 -4.33 10.96
N ALA A 142 7.09 -4.50 10.73
CA ALA A 142 7.85 -3.72 9.77
C ALA A 142 7.25 -3.80 8.37
N ASP A 143 6.77 -4.96 8.00
CA ASP A 143 6.50 -5.31 6.63
C ASP A 143 5.41 -6.38 6.60
N SER A 144 4.35 -6.16 5.82
CA SER A 144 3.24 -7.10 5.67
C SER A 144 2.88 -7.25 4.19
N LEU A 145 3.07 -8.44 3.61
CA LEU A 145 2.57 -8.80 2.27
C LEU A 145 1.27 -9.59 2.40
N ILE A 146 0.19 -9.09 1.79
CA ILE A 146 -1.15 -9.67 1.93
C ILE A 146 -1.66 -10.04 0.54
N PHE A 147 -2.11 -11.29 0.37
CA PHE A 147 -2.73 -11.77 -0.85
C PHE A 147 -4.13 -12.32 -0.57
N PRO A 148 -5.05 -12.24 -1.55
CA PRO A 148 -6.15 -13.19 -1.58
C PRO A 148 -5.58 -14.60 -1.80
N THR A 149 -6.23 -15.63 -1.28
CA THR A 149 -5.75 -17.02 -1.34
C THR A 149 -5.55 -17.55 -2.77
N VAL A 150 -6.16 -16.91 -3.75
CA VAL A 150 -6.06 -17.22 -5.19
C VAL A 150 -4.91 -16.49 -5.89
N GLN A 151 -4.04 -15.78 -5.16
CA GLN A 151 -2.88 -15.08 -5.71
C GLN A 151 -1.60 -15.46 -4.95
N ALA A 152 -0.52 -15.71 -5.69
CA ALA A 152 0.80 -16.05 -5.15
C ALA A 152 1.93 -15.09 -5.59
N GLY A 153 1.61 -14.09 -6.41
CA GLY A 153 2.59 -13.15 -6.97
C GLY A 153 1.95 -12.24 -8.01
N THR A 154 2.78 -11.56 -8.80
CA THR A 154 2.31 -10.69 -9.89
C THR A 154 2.20 -11.41 -11.23
N GLY A 155 1.32 -10.91 -12.11
CA GLY A 155 1.10 -11.49 -13.43
C GLY A 155 0.13 -12.67 -13.44
N ALA A 156 -0.38 -12.99 -14.64
CA ALA A 156 -1.48 -13.94 -14.81
C ALA A 156 -1.15 -15.37 -14.36
N ALA A 157 0.11 -15.81 -14.52
CA ALA A 157 0.53 -17.15 -14.12
C ALA A 157 0.47 -17.37 -12.59
N ASN A 158 0.46 -16.29 -11.81
CA ASN A 158 0.44 -16.31 -10.34
C ASN A 158 -0.95 -15.99 -9.76
N MET A 159 -1.99 -16.08 -10.58
CA MET A 159 -3.38 -15.81 -10.20
C MET A 159 -4.28 -16.95 -10.67
N TYR A 160 -4.98 -17.59 -9.73
CA TYR A 160 -6.04 -18.52 -10.06
C TYR A 160 -7.35 -17.77 -10.34
N ARG A 161 -7.99 -18.12 -11.46
CA ARG A 161 -9.33 -17.64 -11.82
C ARG A 161 -10.22 -18.85 -12.06
N LYS A 162 -11.41 -18.84 -11.46
CA LYS A 162 -12.45 -19.83 -11.73
C LYS A 162 -12.73 -19.84 -13.25
N PRO A 163 -12.82 -21.03 -13.87
CA PRO A 163 -13.28 -21.14 -15.25
C PRO A 163 -14.65 -20.46 -15.43
N ALA A 164 -14.86 -19.86 -16.60
CA ALA A 164 -16.14 -19.29 -16.98
C ALA A 164 -17.20 -20.38 -17.23
#